data_AF-A0A8T4S9D3-F1
#
_entry.id   AF-A0A8T4S9D3-F1
#
_cell.length_a   1.000
_cell.length_b   1.000
_cell.length_c   1.000
_cell.angle_alpha   90.00
_cell.angle_beta   90.00
_cell.angle_gamma   90.00
#
_symmetry.space_group_name_H-M   'P 1'
#
loop_
_entity.id
_entity.type
_entity.pdbx_description
1 polymer ?
#
loop_
_entity_poly.entity_id
_entity_poly.type
_entity_poly.pdbx_seq_one_letter_code
_entity_poly.pdbx_strand_id
1 'polypeptide(L)'
;MGYYQELLEAIREEKPDKQKLSGIKLQLCRKYGMKKIPTDIEVMLNTDCDPEIKKYLLAKPQRSISGVIPVAIMSRPHKCPHGTCTYCPGGPLSPFGNVPQSYTGKEPTTRRAIRNKYDAYLQVMNRLEQYTVTGHVPEKVDLIIMGGTLPSLSIDYQEEFIMQAFRAMNDFSSLFFRDRKFNLSSFKDFFELPADINDPERLARLHIKLLEMKNKPTTLSCEQEINENADIRCIGLTIETKPDYAMLEQANIMLSQGCTRVELGIQTVYDNILKQVNRGHGIKESIEATRTLKDLGFKINYHMMPGLPGVTKEMDISSLREIFHNPDFRPDMLKIYPCMVLRGTKLYDDWKSGKFKPITTEEAAMLIAEFKPFIPEYCRMMRVQRDIPTNMTEAGVGKTNLRQYVDEIVKEKGIKCRCIRCREIGRTSIKDLSNYEIRIMEYSASKGREFFIQAEKNDALIGFCRLRFPSQQLRKEITNKSAIVRELHVYGAATAIGQEGDIQHRGVGKKLLEMAESIASQNNYEKMVVISGIGVRSYYKKYGYAQEGPYMVKQLE
;
A
#
# COMPACT_ATOMS: atom_id res chain seq x y z
N MET A 1 43.09 6.95 -13.50
CA MET A 1 41.75 7.11 -12.89
C MET A 1 41.14 5.74 -12.69
N GLY A 2 40.26 5.58 -11.69
CA GLY A 2 39.45 4.36 -11.54
C GLY A 2 38.12 4.46 -12.28
N TYR A 3 37.46 3.32 -12.51
CA TYR A 3 36.14 3.22 -13.17
C TYR A 3 35.16 4.30 -12.72
N TYR A 4 35.03 4.49 -11.40
CA TYR A 4 34.05 5.40 -10.84
C TYR A 4 34.38 6.88 -11.10
N GLN A 5 35.63 7.30 -10.98
CA GLN A 5 36.04 8.67 -11.26
C GLN A 5 35.81 9.03 -12.75
N GLU A 6 36.19 8.13 -13.66
CA GLU A 6 35.99 8.33 -15.09
C GLU A 6 34.51 8.34 -15.49
N LEU A 7 33.70 7.52 -14.83
CA LEU A 7 32.25 7.55 -15.02
C LEU A 7 31.64 8.89 -14.56
N LEU A 8 32.09 9.44 -13.42
CA LEU A 8 31.58 10.73 -12.93
C LEU A 8 31.98 11.89 -13.84
N GLU A 9 33.19 11.90 -14.39
CA GLU A 9 33.63 12.88 -15.37
C GLU A 9 32.81 12.79 -16.66
N ALA A 10 32.63 11.59 -17.22
CA ALA A 10 31.80 11.38 -18.40
C ALA A 10 30.35 11.85 -18.18
N ILE A 11 29.78 11.64 -16.99
CA ILE A 11 28.43 12.15 -16.68
C ILE A 11 28.39 13.68 -16.64
N ARG A 12 29.42 14.33 -16.07
CA ARG A 12 29.50 15.79 -15.99
C ARG A 12 29.61 16.42 -17.37
N GLU A 13 30.45 15.87 -18.23
CA GLU A 13 30.72 16.40 -19.56
C GLU A 13 29.56 16.11 -20.51
N GLU A 14 29.12 14.85 -20.58
CA GLU A 14 28.20 14.41 -21.62
C GLU A 14 26.72 14.55 -21.27
N LYS A 15 26.39 14.76 -20.00
CA LYS A 15 25.01 14.87 -19.47
C LYS A 15 24.06 13.81 -20.08
N PRO A 16 24.41 12.51 -19.99
CA PRO A 16 23.80 11.46 -20.79
C PRO A 16 22.36 11.16 -20.35
N ASP A 17 21.51 10.73 -21.29
CA ASP A 17 20.27 10.04 -20.95
C ASP A 17 20.54 8.61 -20.42
N LYS A 18 19.51 7.88 -19.98
CA LYS A 18 19.68 6.55 -19.38
C LYS A 18 20.27 5.52 -20.35
N GLN A 19 19.97 5.62 -21.64
CA GLN A 19 20.48 4.67 -22.64
C GLN A 19 21.97 4.92 -22.88
N LYS A 20 22.35 6.19 -23.04
CA LYS A 20 23.73 6.64 -23.21
C LYS A 20 24.57 6.34 -21.95
N LEU A 21 24.03 6.58 -20.76
CA LEU A 21 24.67 6.23 -19.48
C LEU A 21 24.99 4.72 -19.38
N SER A 22 24.05 3.85 -19.78
CA SER A 22 24.29 2.41 -19.82
C SER A 22 25.42 2.05 -20.80
N GLY A 23 25.53 2.76 -21.92
CA GLY A 23 26.61 2.60 -22.90
C GLY A 23 27.97 2.96 -22.31
N ILE A 24 28.07 4.14 -21.66
CA ILE A 24 29.30 4.61 -20.99
C ILE A 24 29.75 3.60 -19.93
N LYS A 25 28.82 3.13 -19.09
CA LYS A 25 29.11 2.11 -18.07
C LYS A 25 29.67 0.82 -18.67
N LEU A 26 29.10 0.35 -19.77
CA LEU A 26 29.56 -0.86 -20.45
C LEU A 26 30.98 -0.67 -21.02
N GLN A 27 31.25 0.48 -21.64
CA GLN A 27 32.57 0.81 -22.19
C GLN A 27 33.64 0.85 -21.08
N LEU A 28 33.35 1.54 -19.97
CA LEU A 28 34.26 1.60 -18.83
C LEU A 28 34.43 0.24 -18.17
N CYS A 29 33.38 -0.59 -18.08
CA CYS A 29 33.52 -1.95 -17.54
C CYS A 29 34.48 -2.79 -18.38
N ARG A 30 34.42 -2.68 -19.72
CA ARG A 30 35.38 -3.35 -20.62
C ARG A 30 36.79 -2.82 -20.43
N LYS A 31 36.96 -1.49 -20.33
CA LYS A 31 38.25 -0.82 -20.10
C LYS A 31 38.93 -1.30 -18.81
N TYR A 32 38.16 -1.43 -17.73
CA TYR A 32 38.68 -1.80 -16.41
C TYR A 32 38.54 -3.30 -16.08
N GLY A 33 38.14 -4.15 -17.05
CA GLY A 33 38.04 -5.61 -16.86
C GLY A 33 37.01 -6.06 -15.82
N MET A 34 35.93 -5.28 -15.62
CA MET A 34 34.91 -5.58 -14.61
C MET A 34 33.98 -6.71 -15.07
N LYS A 35 33.76 -7.71 -14.20
CA LYS A 35 32.86 -8.85 -14.47
C LYS A 35 31.37 -8.49 -14.44
N LYS A 36 31.01 -7.42 -13.73
CA LYS A 36 29.63 -6.96 -13.54
C LYS A 36 29.59 -5.46 -13.75
N ILE A 37 28.58 -4.99 -14.48
CA ILE A 37 28.33 -3.56 -14.67
C ILE A 37 27.74 -3.00 -13.37
N PRO A 38 28.39 -2.02 -12.71
CA PRO A 38 27.83 -1.38 -11.54
C PRO A 38 26.48 -0.70 -11.85
N THR A 39 25.47 -1.07 -11.08
CA THR A 39 24.18 -0.38 -11.01
C THR A 39 24.39 1.09 -10.65
N ASP A 40 23.43 1.96 -10.99
CA ASP A 40 23.54 3.39 -10.64
C ASP A 40 23.73 3.60 -9.13
N ILE A 41 23.14 2.71 -8.35
CA ILE A 41 23.25 2.62 -6.90
C ILE A 41 24.67 2.27 -6.45
N GLU A 42 25.25 1.21 -7.01
CA GLU A 42 26.64 0.82 -6.69
C GLU A 42 27.59 1.97 -7.01
N VAL A 43 27.36 2.71 -8.11
CA VAL A 43 28.13 3.94 -8.43
C VAL A 43 27.95 5.00 -7.35
N MET A 44 26.72 5.29 -6.93
CA MET A 44 26.45 6.27 -5.87
C MET A 44 27.00 5.86 -4.49
N LEU A 45 27.05 4.57 -4.19
CA LEU A 45 27.60 4.06 -2.93
C LEU A 45 29.13 4.13 -2.90
N ASN A 46 29.79 3.93 -4.05
CA ASN A 46 31.24 3.91 -4.19
C ASN A 46 31.85 5.29 -4.51
N THR A 47 31.04 6.36 -4.53
CA THR A 47 31.53 7.71 -4.85
C THR A 47 30.86 8.79 -4.02
N ASP A 48 31.55 9.92 -3.88
CA ASP A 48 30.95 11.18 -3.42
C ASP A 48 30.35 11.92 -4.61
N CYS A 49 29.14 11.50 -5.03
CA CYS A 49 28.41 12.20 -6.09
C CYS A 49 27.90 13.57 -5.59
N ASP A 50 28.27 14.63 -6.29
CA ASP A 50 27.60 15.93 -6.22
C ASP A 50 26.11 15.78 -6.61
N PRO A 51 25.17 16.51 -5.97
CA PRO A 51 23.78 16.64 -6.41
C PRO A 51 23.56 16.73 -7.93
N GLU A 52 24.42 17.46 -8.64
CA GLU A 52 24.39 17.63 -10.11
C GLU A 52 24.52 16.31 -10.89
N ILE A 53 25.31 15.36 -10.37
CA ILE A 53 25.53 14.05 -11.00
C ILE A 53 24.46 13.04 -10.56
N LYS A 54 24.00 13.15 -9.30
CA LYS A 54 22.98 12.25 -8.74
C LYS A 54 21.73 12.18 -9.61
N LYS A 55 21.31 13.27 -10.25
CA LYS A 55 20.12 13.29 -11.13
C LYS A 55 20.18 12.29 -12.29
N TYR A 56 21.38 11.99 -12.80
CA TYR A 56 21.57 11.02 -13.89
C TYR A 56 21.64 9.58 -13.38
N LEU A 57 22.11 9.38 -12.14
CA LEU A 57 22.25 8.07 -11.50
C LEU A 57 20.97 7.64 -10.77
N LEU A 58 20.14 8.56 -10.28
CA LEU A 58 18.87 8.17 -9.67
C LEU A 58 18.03 7.37 -10.68
N ALA A 59 17.59 6.17 -10.28
CA ALA A 59 16.53 5.49 -10.99
C ALA A 59 15.32 6.45 -11.04
N LYS A 60 14.51 6.41 -12.11
CA LYS A 60 13.26 7.19 -12.15
C LYS A 60 12.56 7.04 -10.80
N PRO A 61 12.08 8.13 -10.17
CA PRO A 61 11.46 8.06 -8.86
C PRO A 61 10.46 6.90 -8.87
N GLN A 62 10.52 6.05 -7.85
CA GLN A 62 9.54 4.99 -7.72
C GLN A 62 8.14 5.60 -7.85
N ARG A 63 7.22 4.84 -8.44
CA ARG A 63 5.87 5.24 -8.83
C ARG A 63 4.95 5.63 -7.64
N SER A 64 5.45 6.15 -6.52
CA SER A 64 4.63 6.83 -5.53
C SER A 64 4.49 8.29 -5.92
N ILE A 65 3.43 8.55 -6.69
CA ILE A 65 3.00 9.91 -7.08
C ILE A 65 2.86 10.83 -5.85
N SER A 66 2.56 10.29 -4.66
CA SER A 66 2.30 11.04 -3.44
C SER A 66 3.51 11.25 -2.52
N GLY A 67 4.71 10.75 -2.86
CA GLY A 67 5.87 10.77 -1.95
C GLY A 67 5.74 9.84 -0.73
N VAL A 68 4.72 8.98 -0.70
CA VAL A 68 4.49 7.97 0.35
C VAL A 68 5.09 6.65 -0.08
N ILE A 69 5.90 6.04 0.78
CA ILE A 69 6.63 4.81 0.48
C ILE A 69 5.91 3.61 1.12
N PRO A 70 5.43 2.63 0.32
CA PRO A 70 4.81 1.43 0.88
C PRO A 70 5.87 0.50 1.47
N VAL A 71 5.73 0.13 2.73
CA VAL A 71 6.56 -0.89 3.39
C VAL A 71 5.70 -2.10 3.66
N ALA A 72 5.80 -3.10 2.79
CA ALA A 72 5.04 -4.35 2.93
C ALA A 72 5.84 -5.41 3.69
N ILE A 73 5.26 -5.93 4.77
CA ILE A 73 5.81 -7.00 5.62
C ILE A 73 4.80 -8.14 5.77
N MET A 74 5.27 -9.33 6.14
CA MET A 74 4.43 -10.51 6.33
C MET A 74 4.60 -11.08 7.73
N SER A 75 3.49 -11.45 8.36
CA SER A 75 3.49 -12.21 9.60
C SER A 75 4.01 -13.63 9.38
N ARG A 76 4.29 -14.34 10.47
CA ARG A 76 4.65 -15.77 10.41
C ARG A 76 3.58 -16.59 9.67
N PRO A 77 3.97 -17.63 8.92
CA PRO A 77 3.02 -18.56 8.31
C PRO A 77 2.09 -19.17 9.37
N HIS A 78 0.79 -19.10 9.11
CA HIS A 78 -0.25 -19.66 9.97
C HIS A 78 -1.37 -20.23 9.10
N LYS A 79 -2.03 -21.29 9.57
CA LYS A 79 -3.15 -21.89 8.86
C LYS A 79 -4.38 -21.00 9.03
N CYS A 80 -5.16 -20.83 7.97
CA CYS A 80 -6.47 -20.22 8.08
C CYS A 80 -7.37 -21.07 9.00
N PRO A 81 -8.14 -20.46 9.93
CA PRO A 81 -8.97 -21.22 10.88
C PRO A 81 -10.07 -22.08 10.23
N HIS A 82 -10.58 -21.67 9.07
CA HIS A 82 -11.58 -22.42 8.30
C HIS A 82 -10.99 -23.50 7.37
N GLY A 83 -9.66 -23.68 7.36
CA GLY A 83 -8.95 -24.48 6.36
C GLY A 83 -8.53 -23.67 5.12
N THR A 84 -8.34 -24.36 4.00
CA THR A 84 -7.75 -23.77 2.79
C THR A 84 -8.80 -23.54 1.70
N CYS A 85 -8.83 -22.34 1.11
CA CYS A 85 -9.68 -22.08 -0.05
C CYS A 85 -9.14 -22.82 -1.29
N THR A 86 -10.03 -23.26 -2.18
CA THR A 86 -9.70 -24.14 -3.32
C THR A 86 -8.62 -23.59 -4.27
N TYR A 87 -8.56 -22.27 -4.44
CA TYR A 87 -7.63 -21.56 -5.33
C TYR A 87 -6.38 -21.03 -4.61
N CYS A 88 -6.29 -21.20 -3.29
CA CYS A 88 -5.31 -20.49 -2.48
C CYS A 88 -3.98 -21.28 -2.41
N PRO A 89 -2.88 -20.78 -3.00
CA PRO A 89 -1.59 -21.44 -2.88
C PRO A 89 -0.98 -21.23 -1.50
N GLY A 90 0.09 -21.97 -1.20
CA GLY A 90 0.88 -21.75 0.00
C GLY A 90 0.21 -22.23 1.27
N GLY A 91 0.62 -21.62 2.39
CA GLY A 91 0.28 -22.06 3.74
C GLY A 91 1.32 -23.01 4.33
N PRO A 92 1.31 -23.24 5.65
CA PRO A 92 2.20 -24.21 6.30
C PRO A 92 2.08 -25.60 5.68
N LEU A 93 3.22 -26.26 5.43
CA LEU A 93 3.32 -27.59 4.81
C LEU A 93 2.77 -27.69 3.37
N SER A 94 2.64 -26.58 2.66
CA SER A 94 2.31 -26.59 1.23
C SER A 94 3.48 -27.08 0.36
N PRO A 95 3.27 -27.38 -0.94
CA PRO A 95 4.38 -27.66 -1.87
C PRO A 95 5.40 -26.53 -2.02
N PHE A 96 5.08 -25.33 -1.51
CA PHE A 96 5.97 -24.17 -1.48
C PHE A 96 6.70 -24.00 -0.13
N GLY A 97 6.56 -24.98 0.78
CA GLY A 97 7.10 -24.94 2.14
C GLY A 97 6.24 -24.12 3.10
N ASN A 98 6.86 -23.64 4.19
CA ASN A 98 6.21 -22.82 5.20
C ASN A 98 6.17 -21.35 4.78
N VAL A 99 5.15 -21.01 4.00
CA VAL A 99 4.90 -19.65 3.50
C VAL A 99 3.51 -19.17 3.92
N PRO A 100 3.28 -17.84 4.03
CA PRO A 100 1.96 -17.30 4.33
C PRO A 100 0.90 -17.78 3.33
N GLN A 101 -0.34 -17.87 3.79
CA GLN A 101 -1.46 -18.30 2.96
C GLN A 101 -1.63 -17.35 1.76
N SER A 102 -1.91 -17.89 0.57
CA SER A 102 -2.04 -17.18 -0.71
C SER A 102 -0.73 -16.81 -1.41
N TYR A 103 0.43 -17.23 -0.90
CA TYR A 103 1.75 -16.92 -1.45
C TYR A 103 2.55 -18.17 -1.79
N THR A 104 3.48 -18.04 -2.74
CA THR A 104 4.33 -19.14 -3.22
C THR A 104 5.75 -19.11 -2.64
N GLY A 105 6.11 -18.09 -1.86
CA GLY A 105 7.46 -17.90 -1.35
C GLY A 105 8.41 -17.26 -2.35
N LYS A 106 7.98 -17.04 -3.59
CA LYS A 106 8.80 -16.49 -4.66
C LYS A 106 8.49 -15.02 -4.96
N GLU A 107 7.42 -14.47 -4.39
CA GLU A 107 7.07 -13.07 -4.48
C GLU A 107 8.16 -12.20 -3.80
N PRO A 108 8.47 -10.99 -4.30
CA PRO A 108 9.52 -10.15 -3.71
C PRO A 108 9.35 -9.87 -2.21
N THR A 109 8.11 -9.67 -1.76
CA THR A 109 7.81 -9.47 -0.34
C THR A 109 7.97 -10.75 0.46
N THR A 110 7.47 -11.89 -0.04
CA THR A 110 7.61 -13.17 0.67
C THR A 110 9.05 -13.64 0.77
N ARG A 111 9.87 -13.48 -0.29
CA ARG A 111 11.31 -13.76 -0.23
C ARG A 111 12.02 -12.94 0.83
N ARG A 112 11.67 -11.66 0.96
CA ARG A 112 12.22 -10.79 2.01
C ARG A 112 11.73 -11.20 3.40
N ALA A 113 10.48 -11.61 3.54
CA ALA A 113 9.96 -12.12 4.80
C ALA A 113 10.68 -13.40 5.24
N ILE A 114 10.83 -14.38 4.34
CA ILE A 114 11.61 -15.62 4.58
C ILE A 114 13.03 -15.29 5.01
N ARG A 115 13.71 -14.42 4.24
CA ARG A 115 15.08 -14.00 4.53
C ARG A 115 15.23 -13.37 5.91
N ASN A 116 14.23 -12.62 6.36
CA ASN A 116 14.20 -11.98 7.69
C ASN A 116 13.42 -12.81 8.72
N LYS A 117 13.24 -14.12 8.49
CA LYS A 117 12.60 -15.06 9.41
C LYS A 117 11.20 -14.62 9.90
N TYR A 118 10.48 -13.87 9.07
CA TYR A 118 9.19 -13.26 9.40
C TYR A 118 9.21 -12.34 10.63
N ASP A 119 10.38 -11.83 11.02
CA ASP A 119 10.53 -10.86 12.09
C ASP A 119 10.17 -9.46 11.57
N ALA A 120 9.26 -8.75 12.25
CA ALA A 120 8.78 -7.45 11.81
C ALA A 120 9.89 -6.40 11.79
N TYR A 121 10.74 -6.38 12.82
CA TYR A 121 11.82 -5.40 12.97
C TYR A 121 12.83 -5.56 11.83
N LEU A 122 13.30 -6.79 11.59
CA LEU A 122 14.24 -7.10 10.51
C LEU A 122 13.64 -6.82 9.13
N GLN A 123 12.36 -7.15 8.91
CA GLN A 123 11.69 -6.89 7.63
C GLN A 123 11.60 -5.38 7.32
N VAL A 124 11.23 -4.56 8.30
CA VAL A 124 11.15 -3.10 8.13
C VAL A 124 12.55 -2.51 7.91
N MET A 125 13.53 -2.82 8.76
CA MET A 125 14.90 -2.34 8.62
C MET A 125 15.50 -2.67 7.25
N ASN A 126 15.35 -3.93 6.80
CA ASN A 126 15.82 -4.34 5.49
C ASN A 126 15.07 -3.66 4.33
N ARG A 127 13.77 -3.34 4.50
CA ARG A 127 13.02 -2.63 3.46
C ARG A 127 13.41 -1.16 3.38
N LEU A 128 13.65 -0.50 4.51
CA LEU A 128 14.13 0.88 4.57
C LEU A 128 15.55 1.00 3.99
N GLU A 129 16.45 0.08 4.37
CA GLU A 129 17.79 -0.05 3.76
C GLU A 129 17.68 -0.15 2.24
N GLN A 130 16.84 -1.05 1.73
CA GLN A 130 16.68 -1.23 0.29
C GLN A 130 16.22 0.05 -0.42
N TYR A 131 15.27 0.80 0.17
CA TYR A 131 14.83 2.06 -0.40
C TYR A 131 15.95 3.09 -0.44
N THR A 132 16.65 3.28 0.68
CA THR A 132 17.75 4.23 0.80
C THR A 132 18.87 3.91 -0.17
N VAL A 133 19.25 2.64 -0.28
CA VAL A 133 20.23 2.15 -1.26
C VAL A 133 19.76 2.45 -2.68
N THR A 134 18.46 2.33 -2.99
CA THR A 134 17.90 2.72 -4.30
C THR A 134 17.76 4.24 -4.52
N GLY A 135 18.32 5.07 -3.64
CA GLY A 135 18.30 6.53 -3.76
C GLY A 135 17.04 7.20 -3.22
N HIS A 136 16.22 6.48 -2.44
CA HIS A 136 14.98 6.99 -1.87
C HIS A 136 15.05 6.92 -0.35
N VAL A 137 15.21 8.06 0.32
CA VAL A 137 15.16 8.13 1.78
C VAL A 137 13.69 8.22 2.20
N PRO A 138 13.12 7.19 2.87
CA PRO A 138 11.70 7.21 3.23
C PRO A 138 11.44 8.16 4.40
N GLU A 139 10.61 9.19 4.20
CA GLU A 139 10.12 10.04 5.30
C GLU A 139 8.68 9.68 5.71
N LYS A 140 7.87 9.23 4.75
CA LYS A 140 6.46 8.88 4.95
C LYS A 140 6.24 7.44 4.51
N VAL A 141 5.83 6.61 5.45
CA VAL A 141 5.62 5.17 5.26
C VAL A 141 4.12 4.84 5.34
N ASP A 142 3.65 4.07 4.37
CA ASP A 142 2.40 3.30 4.45
C ASP A 142 2.77 1.85 4.74
N LEU A 143 2.64 1.43 6.00
CA LEU A 143 2.97 0.09 6.46
C LEU A 143 1.85 -0.87 6.05
N ILE A 144 2.17 -1.95 5.35
CA ILE A 144 1.19 -2.91 4.82
C ILE A 144 1.51 -4.29 5.37
N ILE A 145 0.58 -4.84 6.14
CA ILE A 145 0.66 -6.20 6.67
C ILE A 145 -0.05 -7.14 5.70
N MET A 146 0.75 -7.95 5.00
CA MET A 146 0.27 -8.92 4.02
C MET A 146 0.12 -10.31 4.64
N GLY A 147 -0.81 -11.10 4.12
CA GLY A 147 -1.01 -12.51 4.52
C GLY A 147 -2.46 -12.87 4.81
N GLY A 148 -3.29 -11.90 5.20
CA GLY A 148 -4.73 -12.10 5.40
C GLY A 148 -5.14 -12.77 6.71
N THR A 149 -4.19 -13.17 7.56
CA THR A 149 -4.44 -13.97 8.78
C THR A 149 -3.88 -13.37 10.05
N LEU A 150 -3.27 -12.17 10.02
CA LEU A 150 -2.76 -11.54 11.24
C LEU A 150 -3.87 -11.41 12.31
N PRO A 151 -5.09 -10.93 11.98
CA PRO A 151 -6.15 -10.78 12.98
C PRO A 151 -6.68 -12.08 13.57
N SER A 152 -6.31 -13.25 13.03
CA SER A 152 -6.66 -14.56 13.60
C SER A 152 -5.60 -15.12 14.54
N LEU A 153 -4.45 -14.45 14.71
CA LEU A 153 -3.41 -14.83 15.65
C LEU A 153 -3.69 -14.26 17.05
N SER A 154 -2.97 -14.74 18.07
CA SER A 154 -3.10 -14.21 19.44
C SER A 154 -2.82 -12.71 19.49
N ILE A 155 -3.53 -12.00 20.37
CA ILE A 155 -3.41 -10.55 20.54
C ILE A 155 -1.96 -10.17 20.85
N ASP A 156 -1.30 -10.88 21.77
CA ASP A 156 0.11 -10.66 22.13
C ASP A 156 1.04 -10.69 20.91
N TYR A 157 0.85 -11.66 20.00
CA TYR A 157 1.65 -11.75 18.79
C TYR A 157 1.37 -10.57 17.85
N GLN A 158 0.10 -10.18 17.70
CA GLN A 158 -0.26 -9.05 16.85
C GLN A 158 0.35 -7.75 17.40
N GLU A 159 0.23 -7.50 18.70
CA GLU A 159 0.80 -6.32 19.35
C GLU A 159 2.32 -6.29 19.24
N GLU A 160 3.01 -7.40 19.56
CA GLU A 160 4.47 -7.49 19.43
C GLU A 160 4.90 -7.22 17.98
N PHE A 161 4.22 -7.84 17.01
CA PHE A 161 4.57 -7.70 15.60
C PHE A 161 4.45 -6.25 15.11
N ILE A 162 3.36 -5.55 15.48
CA ILE A 162 3.15 -4.15 15.10
C ILE A 162 4.11 -3.23 15.86
N MET A 163 4.31 -3.46 17.17
CA MET A 163 5.25 -2.71 18.00
C MET A 163 6.67 -2.75 17.41
N GLN A 164 7.13 -3.94 17.02
CA GLN A 164 8.45 -4.11 16.43
C GLN A 164 8.59 -3.44 15.05
N ALA A 165 7.49 -3.34 14.28
CA ALA A 165 7.50 -2.58 13.04
C ALA A 165 7.64 -1.06 13.28
N PHE A 166 6.93 -0.50 14.27
CA PHE A 166 7.10 0.90 14.68
C PHE A 166 8.52 1.17 15.21
N ARG A 167 9.00 0.30 16.08
CA ARG A 167 10.36 0.38 16.63
C ARG A 167 11.43 0.44 15.54
N ALA A 168 11.32 -0.40 14.51
CA ALA A 168 12.27 -0.36 13.40
C ALA A 168 12.28 0.99 12.67
N MET A 169 11.12 1.63 12.46
CA MET A 169 11.06 2.97 11.87
C MET A 169 11.67 4.04 12.80
N ASN A 170 11.44 3.91 14.11
CA ASN A 170 11.97 4.82 15.13
C ASN A 170 13.49 4.70 15.25
N ASP A 171 14.01 3.47 15.36
CA ASP A 171 15.44 3.18 15.44
C ASP A 171 16.16 3.63 14.16
N PHE A 172 15.59 3.36 12.98
CA PHE A 172 16.16 3.84 11.72
C PHE A 172 16.24 5.38 11.69
N SER A 173 15.20 6.06 12.19
CA SER A 173 15.22 7.53 12.31
C SER A 173 16.35 7.98 13.23
N SER A 174 16.45 7.38 14.42
CA SER A 174 17.47 7.73 15.43
C SER A 174 18.91 7.50 14.95
N LEU A 175 19.15 6.42 14.20
CA LEU A 175 20.47 6.04 13.71
C LEU A 175 20.97 6.93 12.56
N PHE A 176 20.06 7.32 11.66
CA PHE A 176 20.44 7.87 10.36
C PHE A 176 19.97 9.28 10.11
N PHE A 177 19.30 9.93 11.07
CA PHE A 177 18.92 11.32 10.96
C PHE A 177 19.53 12.15 12.09
N ARG A 178 20.02 13.34 11.75
CA ARG A 178 20.48 14.39 12.67
C ARG A 178 19.89 15.71 12.20
N ASP A 179 19.20 16.43 13.08
CA ASP A 179 18.49 17.67 12.74
C ASP A 179 17.59 17.54 11.50
N ARG A 180 16.89 16.40 11.40
CA ARG A 180 16.04 15.99 10.26
C ARG A 180 16.76 15.86 8.91
N LYS A 181 18.08 15.80 8.92
CA LYS A 181 18.90 15.52 7.73
C LYS A 181 19.42 14.10 7.78
N PHE A 182 19.28 13.41 6.65
CA PHE A 182 19.77 12.05 6.50
C PHE A 182 21.31 12.01 6.46
N ASN A 183 21.91 11.24 7.36
CA ASN A 183 23.35 11.02 7.44
C ASN A 183 23.73 9.77 6.65
N LEU A 184 24.25 9.99 5.43
CA LEU A 184 24.67 8.91 4.55
C LEU A 184 25.90 8.15 5.07
N SER A 185 26.81 8.83 5.79
CA SER A 185 28.01 8.17 6.34
C SER A 185 27.62 7.14 7.39
N SER A 186 26.83 7.53 8.39
CA SER A 186 26.40 6.61 9.44
C SER A 186 25.56 5.45 8.88
N PHE A 187 24.77 5.71 7.84
CA PHE A 187 24.05 4.66 7.11
C PHE A 187 25.00 3.67 6.43
N LYS A 188 25.99 4.15 5.67
CA LYS A 188 26.96 3.29 4.99
C LYS A 188 27.73 2.44 6.00
N ASP A 189 28.21 3.06 7.07
CA ASP A 189 28.96 2.38 8.13
C ASP A 189 28.11 1.31 8.82
N PHE A 190 26.87 1.65 9.16
CA PHE A 190 25.99 0.72 9.87
C PHE A 190 25.66 -0.53 9.04
N PHE A 191 25.36 -0.32 7.76
CA PHE A 191 24.98 -1.37 6.82
C PHE A 191 26.19 -1.96 6.07
N GLU A 192 27.43 -1.72 6.49
CA GLU A 192 28.63 -2.29 5.85
C GLU A 192 28.65 -2.03 4.32
N LEU A 193 28.42 -0.79 3.89
CA LEU A 193 28.41 -0.40 2.47
C LEU A 193 29.72 0.33 2.09
N PRO A 194 30.24 0.16 0.86
CA PRO A 194 29.69 -0.60 -0.27
C PRO A 194 29.96 -2.11 -0.16
N ALA A 195 28.89 -2.90 -0.07
CA ALA A 195 28.93 -4.36 -0.15
C ALA A 195 27.71 -4.86 -0.94
N ASP A 196 27.73 -6.12 -1.38
CA ASP A 196 26.55 -6.72 -1.99
C ASP A 196 25.45 -6.86 -0.93
N ILE A 197 24.34 -6.14 -1.13
CA ILE A 197 23.17 -6.20 -0.23
C ILE A 197 22.52 -7.59 -0.18
N ASN A 198 22.88 -8.48 -1.11
CA ASN A 198 22.39 -9.85 -1.15
C ASN A 198 23.42 -10.86 -0.60
N ASP A 199 24.58 -10.42 -0.14
CA ASP A 199 25.57 -11.29 0.51
C ASP A 199 24.99 -11.93 1.79
N PRO A 200 24.90 -13.27 1.86
CA PRO A 200 24.39 -13.96 3.04
C PRO A 200 25.22 -13.73 4.30
N GLU A 201 26.55 -13.59 4.20
CA GLU A 201 27.41 -13.41 5.38
C GLU A 201 27.23 -12.03 6.00
N ARG A 202 27.24 -10.98 5.17
CA ARG A 202 26.85 -9.63 5.58
C ARG A 202 25.47 -9.61 6.23
N LEU A 203 24.49 -10.26 5.62
CA LEU A 203 23.14 -10.30 6.16
C LEU A 203 23.10 -10.96 7.55
N ALA A 204 23.83 -12.05 7.75
CA ALA A 204 23.90 -12.73 9.04
C ALA A 204 24.51 -11.83 10.12
N ARG A 205 25.58 -11.09 9.82
CA ARG A 205 26.17 -10.09 10.74
C ARG A 205 25.17 -8.97 11.07
N LEU A 206 24.49 -8.43 10.06
CA LEU A 206 23.46 -7.41 10.25
C LEU A 206 22.29 -7.91 11.09
N HIS A 207 21.87 -9.18 10.92
CA HIS A 207 20.82 -9.77 11.77
C HIS A 207 21.21 -9.81 13.23
N ILE A 208 22.45 -10.22 13.56
CA ILE A 208 22.93 -10.23 14.95
C ILE A 208 22.86 -8.81 15.53
N LYS A 209 23.44 -7.84 14.83
CA LYS A 209 23.45 -6.43 15.23
C LYS A 209 22.05 -5.86 15.44
N LEU A 210 21.12 -6.13 14.52
CA LEU A 210 19.75 -5.65 14.61
C LEU A 210 18.95 -6.34 15.73
N LEU A 211 19.18 -7.63 15.97
CA LEU A 211 18.50 -8.37 17.04
C LEU A 211 18.97 -7.92 18.43
N GLU A 212 20.25 -7.56 18.60
CA GLU A 212 20.74 -6.95 19.83
C GLU A 212 20.02 -5.63 20.13
N MET A 213 19.79 -4.80 19.10
CA MET A 213 19.05 -3.54 19.24
C MET A 213 17.56 -3.75 19.54
N LYS A 214 16.95 -4.80 18.99
CA LYS A 214 15.53 -5.15 19.12
C LYS A 214 15.11 -5.43 20.57
N ASN A 215 16.01 -5.90 21.44
CA ASN A 215 15.64 -6.50 22.73
C ASN A 215 15.38 -5.53 23.90
N LYS A 216 15.45 -4.20 23.69
CA LYS A 216 15.10 -3.25 24.77
C LYS A 216 13.61 -3.33 25.11
N PRO A 217 13.19 -3.38 26.39
CA PRO A 217 11.78 -3.36 26.75
C PRO A 217 11.07 -2.10 26.24
N THR A 218 9.88 -2.26 25.66
CA THR A 218 9.03 -1.16 25.17
C THR A 218 7.58 -1.64 25.09
N THR A 219 6.66 -0.74 24.75
CA THR A 219 5.25 -1.06 24.49
C THR A 219 4.83 -0.47 23.16
N LEU A 220 3.74 -1.00 22.58
CA LEU A 220 3.19 -0.46 21.34
C LEU A 220 2.85 1.04 21.46
N SER A 221 2.25 1.48 22.57
CA SER A 221 1.92 2.90 22.79
C SER A 221 3.17 3.78 22.79
N CYS A 222 4.24 3.36 23.48
CA CYS A 222 5.50 4.08 23.53
C CYS A 222 6.10 4.26 22.12
N GLU A 223 6.16 3.18 21.33
CA GLU A 223 6.68 3.24 19.97
C GLU A 223 5.81 4.09 19.04
N GLN A 224 4.49 4.10 19.24
CA GLN A 224 3.59 4.99 18.50
C GLN A 224 3.85 6.47 18.85
N GLU A 225 3.99 6.80 20.14
CA GLU A 225 4.28 8.16 20.60
C GLU A 225 5.61 8.70 20.03
N ILE A 226 6.66 7.87 20.03
CA ILE A 226 7.94 8.20 19.39
C ILE A 226 7.73 8.45 17.89
N ASN A 227 6.94 7.60 17.22
CA ASN A 227 6.74 7.68 15.78
C ASN A 227 5.95 8.93 15.32
N GLU A 228 5.17 9.57 16.20
CA GLU A 228 4.48 10.83 15.86
C GLU A 228 5.45 11.94 15.42
N ASN A 229 6.69 11.88 15.93
CA ASN A 229 7.72 12.91 15.72
C ASN A 229 8.98 12.41 15.00
N ALA A 230 9.11 11.10 14.77
CA ALA A 230 10.22 10.50 14.03
C ALA A 230 10.40 11.09 12.62
N ASP A 231 11.59 10.92 12.05
CA ASP A 231 11.89 11.31 10.66
C ASP A 231 11.25 10.33 9.67
N ILE A 232 11.21 9.04 10.01
CA ILE A 232 10.43 8.02 9.28
C ILE A 232 9.08 7.82 9.95
N ARG A 233 8.04 8.40 9.36
CA ARG A 233 6.70 8.46 9.92
C ARG A 233 5.78 7.41 9.32
N CYS A 234 5.14 6.62 10.16
CA CYS A 234 4.05 5.73 9.75
C CYS A 234 2.77 6.56 9.57
N ILE A 235 2.53 7.01 8.35
CA ILE A 235 1.37 7.86 8.03
C ILE A 235 0.10 7.05 7.73
N GLY A 236 0.24 5.74 7.60
CA GLY A 236 -0.85 4.79 7.42
C GLY A 236 -0.39 3.38 7.73
N LEU A 237 -1.26 2.61 8.38
CA LEU A 237 -1.13 1.18 8.54
C LEU A 237 -2.32 0.50 7.84
N THR A 238 -2.00 -0.50 7.03
CA THR A 238 -2.94 -1.32 6.27
C THR A 238 -2.84 -2.77 6.71
N ILE A 239 -3.97 -3.38 7.09
CA ILE A 239 -4.04 -4.80 7.44
C ILE A 239 -4.93 -5.53 6.44
N GLU A 240 -4.38 -6.57 5.80
CA GLU A 240 -5.15 -7.50 4.97
C GLU A 240 -5.82 -8.55 5.88
N THR A 241 -7.12 -8.81 5.66
CA THR A 241 -7.87 -9.81 6.45
C THR A 241 -9.07 -10.38 5.68
N LYS A 242 -9.71 -11.39 6.26
CA LYS A 242 -11.02 -11.85 5.82
C LYS A 242 -12.13 -11.05 6.53
N PRO A 243 -13.29 -10.83 5.89
CA PRO A 243 -14.49 -10.29 6.53
C PRO A 243 -14.83 -10.85 7.92
N ASP A 244 -14.82 -12.16 8.08
CA ASP A 244 -15.11 -12.84 9.35
C ASP A 244 -14.08 -12.56 10.47
N TYR A 245 -12.92 -11.98 10.13
CA TYR A 245 -11.88 -11.51 11.05
C TYR A 245 -11.72 -9.98 11.01
N ALA A 246 -12.80 -9.27 10.70
CA ALA A 246 -12.86 -7.82 10.66
C ALA A 246 -14.14 -7.28 11.34
N MET A 247 -14.66 -8.05 12.30
CA MET A 247 -15.79 -7.66 13.14
C MET A 247 -15.35 -6.70 14.25
N LEU A 248 -16.29 -6.24 15.07
CA LEU A 248 -16.06 -5.16 16.04
C LEU A 248 -14.85 -5.39 16.96
N GLU A 249 -14.68 -6.62 17.45
CA GLU A 249 -13.54 -6.98 18.32
C GLU A 249 -12.19 -6.79 17.60
N GLN A 250 -12.03 -7.42 16.44
CA GLN A 250 -10.79 -7.32 15.65
C GLN A 250 -10.57 -5.89 15.15
N ALA A 251 -11.64 -5.18 14.78
CA ALA A 251 -11.56 -3.78 14.37
C ALA A 251 -11.06 -2.87 15.49
N ASN A 252 -11.47 -3.11 16.75
CA ASN A 252 -10.95 -2.36 17.90
C ASN A 252 -9.46 -2.64 18.18
N ILE A 253 -9.00 -3.89 17.99
CA ILE A 253 -7.58 -4.25 18.06
C ILE A 253 -6.80 -3.55 16.94
N MET A 254 -7.31 -3.54 15.72
CA MET A 254 -6.69 -2.84 14.61
C MET A 254 -6.60 -1.32 14.88
N LEU A 255 -7.63 -0.71 15.50
CA LEU A 255 -7.59 0.70 15.90
C LEU A 255 -6.48 0.98 16.92
N SER A 256 -6.32 0.15 17.96
CA SER A 256 -5.25 0.33 18.96
C SER A 256 -3.86 0.18 18.34
N GLN A 257 -3.73 -0.64 17.30
CA GLN A 257 -2.51 -0.79 16.51
C GLN A 257 -2.17 0.42 15.62
N GLY A 258 -3.08 1.40 15.50
CA GLY A 258 -2.91 2.55 14.61
C GLY A 258 -3.27 2.25 13.15
N CYS A 259 -4.01 1.17 12.89
CA CYS A 259 -4.50 0.81 11.56
C CYS A 259 -5.46 1.88 11.05
N THR A 260 -5.33 2.22 9.77
CA THR A 260 -6.19 3.23 9.10
C THR A 260 -6.93 2.66 7.89
N ARG A 261 -6.46 1.53 7.36
CA ARG A 261 -7.04 0.88 6.18
C ARG A 261 -7.13 -0.62 6.39
N VAL A 262 -8.29 -1.19 6.07
CA VAL A 262 -8.48 -2.64 6.07
C VAL A 262 -8.73 -3.11 4.65
N GLU A 263 -8.05 -4.17 4.26
CA GLU A 263 -8.30 -4.83 2.98
C GLU A 263 -9.03 -6.15 3.19
N LEU A 264 -10.25 -6.23 2.65
CA LEU A 264 -11.13 -7.38 2.79
C LEU A 264 -11.07 -8.27 1.56
N GLY A 265 -10.74 -9.55 1.78
CA GLY A 265 -10.80 -10.57 0.74
C GLY A 265 -12.22 -11.03 0.43
N ILE A 266 -13.02 -10.20 -0.24
CA ILE A 266 -14.43 -10.47 -0.63
C ILE A 266 -14.52 -11.52 -1.74
N GLN A 267 -13.64 -11.42 -2.74
CA GLN A 267 -13.55 -12.27 -3.92
C GLN A 267 -14.71 -12.15 -4.91
N THR A 268 -15.95 -12.38 -4.47
CA THR A 268 -17.17 -12.32 -5.29
C THR A 268 -18.39 -12.03 -4.42
N VAL A 269 -19.49 -11.57 -5.02
CA VAL A 269 -20.76 -11.28 -4.31
C VAL A 269 -21.72 -12.48 -4.26
N TYR A 270 -21.28 -13.67 -4.68
CA TYR A 270 -22.14 -14.86 -4.80
C TYR A 270 -21.84 -15.91 -3.73
N ASP A 271 -22.75 -16.09 -2.77
CA ASP A 271 -22.58 -17.04 -1.65
C ASP A 271 -22.38 -18.50 -2.10
N ASN A 272 -23.07 -18.93 -3.16
CA ASN A 272 -22.89 -20.27 -3.73
C ASN A 272 -21.45 -20.49 -4.23
N ILE A 273 -20.84 -19.46 -4.85
CA ILE A 273 -19.45 -19.50 -5.30
C ILE A 273 -18.49 -19.47 -4.11
N LEU A 274 -18.73 -18.61 -3.11
CA LEU A 274 -17.92 -18.56 -1.89
C LEU A 274 -17.91 -19.90 -1.14
N LYS A 275 -19.06 -20.58 -1.07
CA LYS A 275 -19.18 -21.93 -0.52
C LYS A 275 -18.43 -22.95 -1.37
N GLN A 276 -18.60 -22.92 -2.69
CA GLN A 276 -17.91 -23.83 -3.63
C GLN A 276 -16.39 -23.73 -3.50
N VAL A 277 -15.84 -22.52 -3.33
CA VAL A 277 -14.39 -22.32 -3.21
C VAL A 277 -13.85 -22.45 -1.80
N ASN A 278 -14.69 -22.86 -0.83
CA ASN A 278 -14.36 -22.98 0.58
C ASN A 278 -13.75 -21.68 1.16
N ARG A 279 -14.41 -20.53 0.93
CA ARG A 279 -13.90 -19.22 1.36
C ARG A 279 -13.89 -19.04 2.88
N GLY A 280 -14.82 -19.71 3.57
CA GLY A 280 -14.99 -19.65 5.02
C GLY A 280 -15.67 -18.37 5.53
N HIS A 281 -16.43 -17.67 4.69
CA HIS A 281 -17.43 -16.66 5.06
C HIS A 281 -18.39 -16.46 3.87
N GLY A 282 -19.52 -15.83 4.12
CA GLY A 282 -20.47 -15.40 3.10
C GLY A 282 -20.52 -13.88 2.92
N ILE A 283 -21.53 -13.45 2.18
CA ILE A 283 -21.81 -12.04 1.90
C ILE A 283 -22.32 -11.30 3.13
N LYS A 284 -23.04 -11.98 4.01
CA LYS A 284 -23.51 -11.40 5.27
C LYS A 284 -22.34 -10.85 6.09
N GLU A 285 -21.30 -11.65 6.31
CA GLU A 285 -20.11 -11.22 7.06
C GLU A 285 -19.36 -10.10 6.33
N SER A 286 -19.35 -10.13 4.99
CA SER A 286 -18.75 -9.08 4.16
C SER A 286 -19.43 -7.72 4.34
N ILE A 287 -20.76 -7.71 4.36
CA ILE A 287 -21.58 -6.50 4.56
C ILE A 287 -21.41 -5.99 6.00
N GLU A 288 -21.49 -6.89 6.98
CA GLU A 288 -21.37 -6.54 8.40
C GLU A 288 -19.99 -5.94 8.71
N ALA A 289 -18.91 -6.62 8.30
CA ALA A 289 -17.55 -6.11 8.48
C ALA A 289 -17.36 -4.74 7.81
N THR A 290 -17.88 -4.56 6.58
CA THR A 290 -17.79 -3.27 5.87
C THR A 290 -18.47 -2.16 6.64
N ARG A 291 -19.68 -2.41 7.16
CA ARG A 291 -20.43 -1.44 7.97
C ARG A 291 -19.67 -1.08 9.24
N THR A 292 -19.26 -2.09 10.02
CA THR A 292 -18.51 -1.91 11.26
C THR A 292 -17.25 -1.08 11.03
N LEU A 293 -16.46 -1.44 10.02
CA LEU A 293 -15.22 -0.73 9.73
C LEU A 293 -15.46 0.72 9.26
N LYS A 294 -16.50 0.96 8.44
CA LYS A 294 -16.87 2.33 8.04
C LYS A 294 -17.32 3.18 9.23
N ASP A 295 -18.15 2.63 10.11
CA ASP A 295 -18.64 3.32 11.32
C ASP A 295 -17.54 3.52 12.38
N LEU A 296 -16.40 2.82 12.26
CA LEU A 296 -15.17 3.08 13.01
C LEU A 296 -14.17 3.98 12.25
N GLY A 297 -14.52 4.45 11.06
CA GLY A 297 -13.73 5.40 10.28
C GLY A 297 -12.71 4.79 9.31
N PHE A 298 -12.50 3.48 9.28
CA PHE A 298 -11.49 2.86 8.42
C PHE A 298 -11.72 3.13 6.93
N LYS A 299 -10.62 3.23 6.17
CA LYS A 299 -10.60 3.11 4.71
C LYS A 299 -10.78 1.64 4.33
N ILE A 300 -11.63 1.35 3.34
CA ILE A 300 -11.98 -0.01 2.95
C ILE A 300 -11.47 -0.31 1.53
N ASN A 301 -10.64 -1.33 1.41
CA ASN A 301 -10.22 -1.88 0.13
C ASN A 301 -10.83 -3.27 -0.07
N TYR A 302 -11.50 -3.52 -1.19
CA TYR A 302 -11.94 -4.86 -1.54
C TYR A 302 -10.95 -5.53 -2.47
N HIS A 303 -10.65 -6.79 -2.16
CA HIS A 303 -9.97 -7.69 -3.05
C HIS A 303 -11.00 -8.59 -3.75
N MET A 304 -11.21 -8.37 -5.04
CA MET A 304 -12.13 -9.10 -5.92
C MET A 304 -11.35 -10.05 -6.85
N MET A 305 -11.91 -11.21 -7.15
CA MET A 305 -11.29 -12.24 -7.98
C MET A 305 -12.22 -12.69 -9.12
N PRO A 306 -12.11 -12.10 -10.31
CA PRO A 306 -12.81 -12.60 -11.47
C PRO A 306 -12.23 -13.95 -11.94
N GLY A 307 -13.05 -14.76 -12.61
CA GLY A 307 -12.67 -16.06 -13.16
C GLY A 307 -12.61 -17.20 -12.13
N LEU A 308 -13.32 -17.08 -11.01
CA LEU A 308 -13.47 -18.20 -10.06
C LEU A 308 -14.24 -19.38 -10.70
N PRO A 309 -14.05 -20.62 -10.21
CA PRO A 309 -14.82 -21.77 -10.67
C PRO A 309 -16.33 -21.53 -10.61
N GLY A 310 -17.04 -21.86 -11.69
CA GLY A 310 -18.49 -21.70 -11.78
C GLY A 310 -18.97 -20.28 -12.08
N VAL A 311 -18.07 -19.34 -12.39
CA VAL A 311 -18.41 -17.94 -12.71
C VAL A 311 -18.20 -17.64 -14.19
N THR A 312 -19.18 -17.03 -14.84
CA THR A 312 -19.06 -16.54 -16.23
C THR A 312 -18.56 -15.09 -16.26
N LYS A 313 -18.15 -14.60 -17.43
CA LYS A 313 -17.76 -13.20 -17.63
C LYS A 313 -18.88 -12.23 -17.21
N GLU A 314 -20.12 -12.55 -17.55
CA GLU A 314 -21.29 -11.72 -17.24
C GLU A 314 -21.53 -11.67 -15.72
N MET A 315 -21.38 -12.81 -15.04
CA MET A 315 -21.46 -12.88 -13.58
C MET A 315 -20.34 -12.07 -12.92
N ASP A 316 -19.10 -12.12 -13.43
CA ASP A 316 -18.00 -11.32 -12.90
C ASP A 316 -18.26 -9.82 -13.05
N ILE A 317 -18.70 -9.37 -14.24
CA ILE A 317 -19.04 -7.96 -14.48
C ILE A 317 -20.21 -7.54 -13.58
N SER A 318 -21.24 -8.39 -13.44
CA SER A 318 -22.37 -8.14 -12.55
C SER A 318 -21.90 -8.03 -11.09
N SER A 319 -21.03 -8.93 -10.62
CA SER A 319 -20.48 -8.90 -9.27
C SER A 319 -19.67 -7.63 -9.01
N LEU A 320 -18.84 -7.20 -9.97
CA LEU A 320 -18.04 -5.99 -9.85
C LEU A 320 -18.90 -4.72 -9.90
N ARG A 321 -20.02 -4.72 -10.62
CA ARG A 321 -20.99 -3.61 -10.61
C ARG A 321 -21.80 -3.57 -9.32
N GLU A 322 -22.19 -4.73 -8.80
CA GLU A 322 -23.01 -4.87 -7.59
C GLU A 322 -22.37 -4.19 -6.39
N ILE A 323 -21.05 -4.35 -6.19
CA ILE A 323 -20.33 -3.72 -5.07
C ILE A 323 -20.35 -2.19 -5.08
N PHE A 324 -20.76 -1.55 -6.18
CA PHE A 324 -20.95 -0.10 -6.26
C PHE A 324 -22.42 0.30 -6.31
N HIS A 325 -23.28 -0.52 -6.92
CA HIS A 325 -24.72 -0.27 -6.98
C HIS A 325 -25.35 -0.39 -5.59
N ASN A 326 -25.09 -1.50 -4.91
CA ASN A 326 -25.68 -1.81 -3.62
C ASN A 326 -24.98 -1.04 -2.49
N PRO A 327 -25.72 -0.25 -1.69
CA PRO A 327 -25.17 0.58 -0.64
C PRO A 327 -24.50 -0.22 0.49
N ASP A 328 -24.78 -1.51 0.65
CA ASP A 328 -24.17 -2.34 1.70
C ASP A 328 -22.65 -2.52 1.53
N PHE A 329 -22.14 -2.34 0.31
CA PHE A 329 -20.72 -2.44 -0.04
C PHE A 329 -20.04 -1.06 -0.18
N ARG A 330 -19.95 -0.55 -1.42
CA ARG A 330 -19.34 0.73 -1.83
C ARG A 330 -17.93 0.95 -1.27
N PRO A 331 -16.94 0.11 -1.62
CA PRO A 331 -15.59 0.22 -1.09
C PRO A 331 -14.86 1.47 -1.61
N ASP A 332 -13.93 2.00 -0.82
CA ASP A 332 -13.11 3.15 -1.21
C ASP A 332 -12.03 2.78 -2.23
N MET A 333 -11.60 1.52 -2.22
CA MET A 333 -10.49 1.03 -3.03
C MET A 333 -10.77 -0.38 -3.55
N LEU A 334 -10.17 -0.73 -4.69
CA LEU A 334 -10.27 -2.06 -5.29
C LEU A 334 -8.90 -2.64 -5.67
N LYS A 335 -8.69 -3.92 -5.33
CA LYS A 335 -7.72 -4.83 -5.95
C LYS A 335 -8.51 -5.87 -6.75
N ILE A 336 -8.27 -5.98 -8.05
CA ILE A 336 -8.93 -6.99 -8.90
C ILE A 336 -7.86 -7.98 -9.34
N TYR A 337 -7.89 -9.20 -8.82
CA TYR A 337 -6.90 -10.23 -9.11
C TYR A 337 -7.57 -11.43 -9.80
N PRO A 338 -7.45 -11.56 -11.12
CA PRO A 338 -7.92 -12.74 -11.85
C PRO A 338 -7.51 -14.05 -11.17
N CYS A 339 -8.43 -15.02 -11.14
CA CYS A 339 -8.15 -16.35 -10.62
C CYS A 339 -7.07 -17.03 -11.49
N MET A 340 -6.09 -17.63 -10.83
CA MET A 340 -4.97 -18.31 -11.48
C MET A 340 -4.83 -19.71 -10.90
N VAL A 341 -4.33 -20.63 -11.72
CA VAL A 341 -4.07 -22.02 -11.32
C VAL A 341 -2.64 -22.15 -10.83
N LEU A 342 -2.47 -22.62 -9.60
CA LEU A 342 -1.16 -22.85 -8.99
C LEU A 342 -1.04 -24.29 -8.48
N ARG A 343 0.15 -24.88 -8.62
CA ARG A 343 0.43 -26.24 -8.11
C ARG A 343 0.07 -26.37 -6.63
N GLY A 344 -0.40 -27.55 -6.24
CA GLY A 344 -0.73 -27.85 -4.86
C GLY A 344 -2.06 -27.29 -4.37
N THR A 345 -2.88 -26.73 -5.28
CA THR A 345 -4.23 -26.26 -4.95
C THR A 345 -5.25 -27.24 -5.51
N LYS A 346 -6.43 -27.34 -4.88
CA LYS A 346 -7.54 -28.11 -5.44
C LYS A 346 -7.91 -27.63 -6.85
N LEU A 347 -7.78 -26.33 -7.10
CA LEU A 347 -8.02 -25.75 -8.42
C LEU A 347 -7.08 -26.30 -9.51
N TYR A 348 -5.85 -26.67 -9.14
CA TYR A 348 -4.92 -27.32 -10.07
C TYR A 348 -5.38 -28.73 -10.45
N ASP A 349 -5.94 -29.50 -9.52
CA ASP A 349 -6.47 -30.83 -9.81
C ASP A 349 -7.74 -30.74 -10.68
N ASP A 350 -8.60 -29.76 -10.40
CA ASP A 350 -9.79 -29.48 -11.21
C ASP A 350 -9.40 -29.03 -12.64
N TRP A 351 -8.34 -28.23 -12.78
CA TRP A 351 -7.80 -27.86 -14.10
C TRP A 351 -7.20 -29.07 -14.85
N LYS A 352 -6.37 -29.87 -14.18
CA LYS A 352 -5.75 -31.07 -14.78
C LYS A 352 -6.77 -32.10 -15.24
N SER A 353 -7.89 -32.22 -14.53
CA SER A 353 -8.99 -33.12 -14.90
C SER A 353 -9.98 -32.52 -15.91
N GLY A 354 -9.75 -31.29 -16.39
CA GLY A 354 -10.62 -30.61 -17.34
C GLY A 354 -11.91 -30.02 -16.74
N LYS A 355 -12.10 -30.09 -15.42
CA LYS A 355 -13.27 -29.56 -14.70
C LYS A 355 -13.22 -28.03 -14.54
N PHE A 356 -12.05 -27.42 -14.70
CA PHE A 356 -11.88 -25.98 -14.63
C PHE A 356 -11.06 -25.43 -15.80
N LYS A 357 -11.57 -24.38 -16.43
CA LYS A 357 -10.87 -23.61 -17.45
C LYS A 357 -10.64 -22.18 -16.92
N PRO A 358 -9.40 -21.76 -16.63
CA PRO A 358 -9.13 -20.42 -16.15
C PRO A 358 -9.27 -19.38 -17.27
N ILE A 359 -9.56 -18.14 -16.88
CA ILE A 359 -9.57 -16.99 -17.79
C ILE A 359 -8.16 -16.67 -18.29
N THR A 360 -8.06 -16.32 -19.57
CA THR A 360 -6.82 -15.91 -20.22
C THR A 360 -6.44 -14.47 -19.86
N THR A 361 -5.23 -14.06 -20.25
CA THR A 361 -4.75 -12.69 -20.01
C THR A 361 -5.61 -11.67 -20.76
N GLU A 362 -5.98 -11.99 -21.99
CA GLU A 362 -6.76 -11.16 -22.90
C GLU A 362 -8.21 -11.03 -22.41
N GLU A 363 -8.84 -12.14 -21.98
CA GLU A 363 -10.18 -12.12 -21.37
C GLU A 363 -10.20 -11.30 -20.08
N ALA A 364 -9.21 -11.49 -19.20
CA ALA A 364 -9.08 -10.73 -17.96
C ALA A 364 -8.89 -9.23 -18.23
N ALA A 365 -8.03 -8.88 -19.21
CA ALA A 365 -7.79 -7.49 -19.57
C ALA A 365 -9.05 -6.82 -20.13
N MET A 366 -9.77 -7.52 -21.01
CA MET A 366 -11.02 -7.06 -21.60
C MET A 366 -12.11 -6.85 -20.54
N LEU A 367 -12.29 -7.82 -19.63
CA LEU A 367 -13.24 -7.74 -18.52
C LEU A 367 -12.97 -6.51 -17.63
N ILE A 368 -11.70 -6.31 -17.24
CA ILE A 368 -11.32 -5.17 -16.40
C ILE A 368 -11.51 -3.85 -17.16
N ALA A 369 -11.19 -3.81 -18.46
CA ALA A 369 -11.41 -2.62 -19.29
C ALA A 369 -12.91 -2.25 -19.40
N GLU A 370 -13.78 -3.24 -19.62
CA GLU A 370 -15.25 -3.06 -19.65
C GLU A 370 -15.81 -2.61 -18.31
N PHE A 371 -15.20 -3.04 -17.20
CA PHE A 371 -15.64 -2.66 -15.86
C PHE A 371 -15.25 -1.22 -15.47
N LYS A 372 -14.10 -0.72 -15.97
CA LYS A 372 -13.53 0.58 -15.54
C LYS A 372 -14.48 1.79 -15.58
N PRO A 373 -15.41 1.92 -16.54
CA PRO A 373 -16.41 3.00 -16.56
C PRO A 373 -17.36 3.00 -15.36
N PHE A 374 -17.63 1.83 -14.76
CA PHE A 374 -18.56 1.70 -13.63
C PHE A 374 -17.92 2.05 -12.28
N ILE A 375 -16.60 2.26 -12.24
CA ILE A 375 -15.90 2.61 -11.00
C ILE A 375 -16.21 4.07 -10.63
N PRO A 376 -16.86 4.33 -9.48
CA PRO A 376 -17.22 5.67 -9.07
C PRO A 376 -16.01 6.58 -8.83
N GLU A 377 -16.23 7.88 -8.89
CA GLU A 377 -15.21 8.92 -8.67
C GLU A 377 -14.54 8.84 -7.29
N TYR A 378 -15.24 8.32 -6.28
CA TYR A 378 -14.72 8.15 -4.91
C TYR A 378 -13.83 6.92 -4.76
N CYS A 379 -13.84 6.00 -5.74
CA CYS A 379 -13.15 4.73 -5.61
C CYS A 379 -11.78 4.77 -6.30
N ARG A 380 -10.77 4.14 -5.69
CA ARG A 380 -9.43 3.98 -6.25
C ARG A 380 -9.15 2.53 -6.63
N MET A 381 -9.01 2.26 -7.93
CA MET A 381 -8.48 0.97 -8.38
C MET A 381 -6.96 0.91 -8.12
N MET A 382 -6.56 0.14 -7.11
CA MET A 382 -5.18 0.03 -6.62
C MET A 382 -4.31 -0.78 -7.58
N ARG A 383 -4.70 -2.04 -7.81
CA ARG A 383 -3.95 -3.03 -8.58
C ARG A 383 -4.90 -3.96 -9.33
N VAL A 384 -4.44 -4.48 -10.46
CA VAL A 384 -5.18 -5.39 -11.34
C VAL A 384 -4.55 -6.79 -11.44
N GLN A 385 -3.45 -7.02 -10.72
CA GLN A 385 -2.75 -8.32 -10.72
C GLN A 385 -1.92 -8.52 -9.44
N ARG A 386 -1.71 -9.79 -9.08
CA ARG A 386 -0.79 -10.23 -8.01
C ARG A 386 0.67 -10.13 -8.46
N ASP A 387 1.57 -10.05 -7.48
CA ASP A 387 3.03 -10.13 -7.71
C ASP A 387 3.55 -11.58 -7.71
N ILE A 388 2.76 -12.51 -8.27
CA ILE A 388 3.18 -13.91 -8.41
C ILE A 388 4.04 -14.01 -9.67
N PRO A 389 5.29 -14.54 -9.57
CA PRO A 389 6.12 -14.78 -10.75
C PRO A 389 5.42 -15.72 -11.73
N THR A 390 5.47 -15.42 -13.04
CA THR A 390 4.75 -16.20 -14.06
C THR A 390 5.16 -17.65 -14.14
N ASN A 391 6.42 -17.97 -13.80
CA ASN A 391 6.91 -19.35 -13.73
C ASN A 391 6.33 -20.17 -12.56
N MET A 392 5.53 -19.55 -11.67
CA MET A 392 4.81 -20.22 -10.60
C MET A 392 3.34 -20.49 -10.94
N THR A 393 2.84 -19.92 -12.04
CA THR A 393 1.45 -20.08 -12.50
C THR A 393 1.39 -21.17 -13.56
N GLU A 394 0.49 -22.13 -13.39
CA GLU A 394 0.32 -23.26 -14.33
C GLU A 394 -0.67 -22.94 -15.44
N ALA A 395 -1.71 -22.15 -15.13
CA ALA A 395 -2.69 -21.68 -16.10
C ALA A 395 -3.42 -20.41 -15.62
N GLY A 396 -4.04 -19.69 -16.57
CA GLY A 396 -4.72 -18.42 -16.35
C GLY A 396 -3.93 -17.23 -16.88
N VAL A 397 -3.94 -16.11 -16.15
CA VAL A 397 -3.18 -14.92 -16.54
C VAL A 397 -1.67 -15.21 -16.51
N GLY A 398 -1.06 -15.23 -17.70
CA GLY A 398 0.34 -15.64 -17.91
C GLY A 398 1.32 -14.49 -18.08
N LYS A 399 0.88 -13.23 -17.91
CA LYS A 399 1.73 -12.04 -18.11
C LYS A 399 1.84 -11.20 -16.84
N THR A 400 3.04 -10.69 -16.55
CA THR A 400 3.33 -9.84 -15.37
C THR A 400 2.98 -8.37 -15.58
N ASN A 401 2.34 -8.00 -16.69
CA ASN A 401 2.04 -6.63 -17.08
C ASN A 401 0.58 -6.46 -17.53
N LEU A 402 -0.37 -7.21 -16.95
CA LEU A 402 -1.81 -7.16 -17.27
C LEU A 402 -2.36 -5.72 -17.32
N ARG A 403 -1.85 -4.83 -16.46
CA ARG A 403 -2.25 -3.42 -16.47
C ARG A 403 -1.99 -2.73 -17.80
N GLN A 404 -0.88 -3.05 -18.48
CA GLN A 404 -0.57 -2.47 -19.80
C GLN A 404 -1.60 -2.89 -20.83
N TYR A 405 -1.95 -4.18 -20.88
CA TYR A 405 -3.02 -4.70 -21.73
C TYR A 405 -4.38 -4.03 -21.45
N VAL A 406 -4.74 -3.86 -20.17
CA VAL A 406 -5.96 -3.13 -19.80
C VAL A 406 -5.92 -1.69 -20.31
N ASP A 407 -4.78 -1.00 -20.14
CA ASP A 407 -4.66 0.40 -20.54
C ASP A 407 -4.60 0.56 -22.08
N GLU A 408 -4.07 -0.42 -22.81
CA GLU A 408 -4.12 -0.51 -24.29
C GLU A 408 -5.55 -0.67 -24.78
N ILE A 409 -6.31 -1.65 -24.27
CA ILE A 409 -7.72 -1.86 -24.64
C ILE A 409 -8.56 -0.61 -24.33
N VAL A 410 -8.33 0.01 -23.17
CA VAL A 410 -9.02 1.25 -22.78
C VAL A 410 -8.75 2.37 -23.78
N LYS A 411 -7.50 2.50 -24.25
CA LYS A 411 -7.12 3.50 -25.26
C LYS A 411 -7.74 3.20 -26.62
N GLU A 412 -7.62 1.96 -27.10
CA GLU A 412 -8.14 1.52 -28.40
C GLU A 412 -9.66 1.68 -28.49
N LYS A 413 -10.38 1.36 -27.41
CA LYS A 413 -11.85 1.44 -27.36
C LYS A 413 -12.38 2.80 -26.90
N GLY A 414 -11.52 3.79 -26.65
CA GLY A 414 -11.94 5.12 -26.18
C GLY A 414 -12.67 5.11 -24.83
N ILE A 415 -12.39 4.12 -23.97
CA ILE A 415 -13.07 3.92 -22.69
C ILE A 415 -12.62 4.99 -21.70
N LYS A 416 -13.58 5.71 -21.09
CA LYS A 416 -13.30 6.69 -20.04
C LYS A 416 -13.46 6.06 -18.66
N CYS A 417 -12.50 6.31 -17.76
CA CYS A 417 -12.54 5.86 -16.37
C CYS A 417 -12.33 7.06 -15.45
N ARG A 418 -13.28 7.32 -14.55
CA ARG A 418 -13.24 8.45 -13.62
C ARG A 418 -12.81 8.07 -12.19
N CYS A 419 -12.30 6.84 -11.99
CA CYS A 419 -11.77 6.45 -10.68
C CYS A 419 -10.61 7.37 -10.26
N ILE A 420 -10.37 7.48 -8.94
CA ILE A 420 -9.31 8.31 -8.34
C ILE A 420 -7.98 8.12 -9.06
N ARG A 421 -7.55 6.86 -9.27
CA ARG A 421 -6.25 6.55 -9.90
C ARG A 421 -6.10 7.13 -11.30
N CYS A 422 -7.18 7.23 -12.07
CA CYS A 422 -7.10 7.75 -13.44
C CYS A 422 -7.08 9.29 -13.47
N ARG A 423 -7.49 9.93 -12.38
CA ARG A 423 -7.57 11.39 -12.25
C ARG A 423 -6.46 12.01 -11.39
N GLU A 424 -5.64 11.23 -10.67
CA GLU A 424 -4.56 11.75 -9.80
C GLU A 424 -3.68 12.76 -10.57
N ILE A 425 -3.49 13.96 -10.02
CA ILE A 425 -2.78 15.06 -10.67
C ILE A 425 -1.40 14.66 -11.23
N GLY A 426 -0.64 13.82 -10.52
CA GLY A 426 0.67 13.34 -10.98
C GLY A 426 0.64 12.34 -12.15
N ARG A 427 -0.54 12.06 -12.70
CA ARG A 427 -0.74 11.32 -13.96
C ARG A 427 -1.22 12.22 -15.10
N THR A 428 -1.43 13.51 -14.82
CA THR A 428 -1.86 14.50 -15.79
C THR A 428 -0.67 15.38 -16.19
N SER A 429 -0.82 16.11 -17.29
CA SER A 429 0.17 17.11 -17.74
C SER A 429 0.00 18.47 -17.06
N ILE A 430 -0.97 18.62 -16.15
CA ILE A 430 -1.31 19.89 -15.51
C ILE A 430 -0.26 20.22 -14.45
N LYS A 431 0.42 21.36 -14.62
CA LYS A 431 1.43 21.87 -13.70
C LYS A 431 0.94 23.01 -12.83
N ASP A 432 0.04 23.83 -13.35
CA ASP A 432 -0.54 24.95 -12.62
C ASP A 432 -1.77 24.49 -11.82
N LEU A 433 -1.68 24.65 -10.50
CA LEU A 433 -2.72 24.22 -9.55
C LEU A 433 -3.53 25.38 -8.97
N SER A 434 -3.36 26.60 -9.50
CA SER A 434 -4.23 27.72 -9.16
C SER A 434 -5.66 27.48 -9.66
N ASN A 435 -6.65 28.15 -9.04
CA ASN A 435 -8.05 28.13 -9.48
C ASN A 435 -8.68 26.73 -9.56
N TYR A 436 -8.37 25.85 -8.60
CA TYR A 436 -9.07 24.58 -8.46
C TYR A 436 -10.45 24.75 -7.82
N GLU A 437 -11.35 23.83 -8.13
CA GLU A 437 -12.71 23.80 -7.60
C GLU A 437 -12.85 22.73 -6.51
N ILE A 438 -13.75 22.96 -5.55
CA ILE A 438 -14.14 21.93 -4.57
C ILE A 438 -15.52 21.42 -4.97
N ARG A 439 -15.61 20.12 -5.26
CA ARG A 439 -16.86 19.42 -5.57
C ARG A 439 -17.18 18.41 -4.47
N ILE A 440 -18.46 18.26 -4.15
CA ILE A 440 -18.93 17.31 -3.14
C ILE A 440 -19.80 16.28 -3.84
N MET A 441 -19.52 15.00 -3.57
CA MET A 441 -20.36 13.89 -3.99
C MET A 441 -20.86 13.15 -2.75
N GLU A 442 -22.16 13.22 -2.51
CA GLU A 442 -22.83 12.46 -1.43
C GLU A 442 -23.32 11.10 -1.95
N TYR A 443 -23.16 10.06 -1.14
CA TYR A 443 -23.73 8.74 -1.43
C TYR A 443 -24.00 7.96 -0.14
N SER A 444 -25.08 7.17 -0.11
CA SER A 444 -25.35 6.27 1.02
C SER A 444 -24.37 5.09 1.00
N ALA A 445 -23.85 4.68 2.14
CA ALA A 445 -23.09 3.43 2.23
C ALA A 445 -23.18 2.81 3.62
N SER A 446 -23.48 1.52 3.66
CA SER A 446 -23.58 0.72 4.88
C SER A 446 -24.45 1.42 5.93
N LYS A 447 -25.66 1.82 5.51
CA LYS A 447 -26.66 2.56 6.31
C LYS A 447 -26.24 3.95 6.83
N GLY A 448 -25.04 4.43 6.48
CA GLY A 448 -24.59 5.80 6.75
C GLY A 448 -24.59 6.66 5.49
N ARG A 449 -24.18 7.92 5.64
CA ARG A 449 -23.98 8.87 4.52
C ARG A 449 -22.49 9.15 4.37
N GLU A 450 -21.99 9.06 3.15
CA GLU A 450 -20.60 9.38 2.79
C GLU A 450 -20.57 10.62 1.92
N PHE A 451 -19.57 11.46 2.13
CA PHE A 451 -19.29 12.65 1.33
C PHE A 451 -17.85 12.53 0.83
N PHE A 452 -17.70 12.50 -0.49
CA PHE A 452 -16.42 12.60 -1.14
C PHE A 452 -16.21 14.05 -1.60
N ILE A 453 -15.42 14.78 -0.81
CA ILE A 453 -15.10 16.19 -1.04
C ILE A 453 -13.80 16.22 -1.83
N GLN A 454 -13.84 16.64 -3.09
CA GLN A 454 -12.71 16.58 -4.01
C GLN A 454 -12.28 17.98 -4.44
N ALA A 455 -10.98 18.24 -4.38
CA ALA A 455 -10.34 19.40 -4.99
C ALA A 455 -9.85 18.98 -6.39
N GLU A 456 -10.43 19.55 -7.44
CA GLU A 456 -10.14 19.17 -8.82
C GLU A 456 -9.96 20.38 -9.75
N LYS A 457 -9.19 20.18 -10.83
CA LYS A 457 -8.99 21.16 -11.92
C LYS A 457 -8.96 20.42 -13.25
N ASN A 458 -9.87 20.75 -14.17
CA ASN A 458 -9.97 20.09 -15.48
C ASN A 458 -9.96 18.55 -15.39
N ASP A 459 -10.83 17.97 -14.55
CA ASP A 459 -10.90 16.54 -14.21
C ASP A 459 -9.66 15.95 -13.48
N ALA A 460 -8.60 16.73 -13.23
CA ALA A 460 -7.45 16.28 -12.45
C ALA A 460 -7.69 16.47 -10.96
N LEU A 461 -7.57 15.37 -10.20
CA LEU A 461 -7.77 15.31 -8.77
C LEU A 461 -6.48 15.70 -8.03
N ILE A 462 -6.54 16.83 -7.32
CA ILE A 462 -5.43 17.39 -6.53
C ILE A 462 -5.43 16.80 -5.11
N GLY A 463 -6.61 16.63 -4.53
CA GLY A 463 -6.78 16.04 -3.21
C GLY A 463 -8.25 15.76 -2.91
N PHE A 464 -8.51 15.02 -1.84
CA PHE A 464 -9.86 14.72 -1.40
C PHE A 464 -9.94 14.48 0.10
N CYS A 465 -11.16 14.63 0.64
CA CYS A 465 -11.54 14.25 1.99
C CYS A 465 -12.75 13.31 1.93
N ARG A 466 -12.70 12.22 2.71
CA ARG A 466 -13.84 11.31 2.94
C ARG A 466 -14.46 11.62 4.28
N LEU A 467 -15.65 12.19 4.27
CA LEU A 467 -16.45 12.45 5.46
C LEU A 467 -17.59 11.43 5.54
N ARG A 468 -17.86 10.89 6.73
CA ARG A 468 -18.96 9.96 6.98
C ARG A 468 -19.82 10.44 8.14
N PHE A 469 -21.12 10.32 7.97
CA PHE A 469 -22.10 10.28 9.06
C PHE A 469 -22.39 8.81 9.39
N PRO A 470 -21.90 8.31 10.55
CA PRO A 470 -21.96 6.90 10.86
C PRO A 470 -23.39 6.45 11.16
N SER A 471 -23.64 5.15 10.95
CA SER A 471 -24.95 4.55 11.20
C SER A 471 -25.08 3.91 12.59
N GLN A 472 -23.96 3.74 13.30
CA GLN A 472 -23.86 3.11 14.60
C GLN A 472 -22.83 3.84 15.46
N GLN A 473 -23.08 3.87 16.78
CA GLN A 473 -22.10 4.27 17.79
C GLN A 473 -21.38 3.01 18.27
N LEU A 474 -20.19 2.76 17.74
CA LEU A 474 -19.44 1.52 18.04
C LEU A 474 -18.34 1.73 19.09
N ARG A 475 -18.07 2.98 19.46
CA ARG A 475 -17.09 3.36 20.48
C ARG A 475 -17.51 4.64 21.19
N LYS A 476 -17.05 4.80 22.43
CA LYS A 476 -17.33 5.98 23.27
C LYS A 476 -16.90 7.31 22.65
N GLU A 477 -15.85 7.30 21.82
CA GLU A 477 -15.35 8.52 21.19
C GLU A 477 -16.26 9.02 20.05
N ILE A 478 -17.16 8.17 19.54
CA ILE A 478 -18.08 8.42 18.43
C ILE A 478 -19.52 8.50 18.98
N THR A 479 -20.08 9.70 19.06
CA THR A 479 -21.45 9.95 19.54
C THR A 479 -22.43 10.03 18.36
N ASN A 480 -23.73 10.21 18.65
CA ASN A 480 -24.77 10.48 17.64
C ASN A 480 -24.58 11.83 16.94
N LYS A 481 -23.72 12.68 17.50
CA LYS A 481 -23.35 13.99 16.99
C LYS A 481 -21.91 14.02 16.47
N SER A 482 -21.31 12.86 16.22
CA SER A 482 -19.96 12.72 15.65
C SER A 482 -19.97 12.46 14.14
N ALA A 483 -19.33 13.34 13.39
CA ALA A 483 -18.99 13.12 11.98
C ALA A 483 -17.54 12.64 11.88
N ILE A 484 -17.27 11.73 10.94
CA ILE A 484 -15.99 11.01 10.86
C ILE A 484 -15.26 11.35 9.57
N VAL A 485 -14.05 11.92 9.67
CA VAL A 485 -13.11 11.99 8.55
C VAL A 485 -12.33 10.69 8.47
N ARG A 486 -12.61 9.93 7.40
CA ARG A 486 -12.04 8.60 7.13
C ARG A 486 -10.71 8.67 6.40
N GLU A 487 -10.53 9.71 5.58
CA GLU A 487 -9.31 9.93 4.81
C GLU A 487 -9.22 11.41 4.42
N LEU A 488 -8.04 12.00 4.61
CA LEU A 488 -7.63 13.25 3.97
C LEU A 488 -6.37 12.93 3.16
N HIS A 489 -6.43 13.15 1.84
CA HIS A 489 -5.32 12.89 0.95
C HIS A 489 -5.09 14.08 0.02
N VAL A 490 -3.86 14.57 -0.04
CA VAL A 490 -3.43 15.57 -1.01
C VAL A 490 -2.28 14.97 -1.80
N TYR A 491 -2.40 14.92 -3.12
CA TYR A 491 -1.34 14.50 -3.99
C TYR A 491 -0.29 15.61 -4.04
N GLY A 492 0.90 15.33 -3.52
CA GLY A 492 2.07 16.22 -3.70
C GLY A 492 2.77 15.93 -5.03
N ALA A 493 3.56 16.89 -5.50
CA ALA A 493 4.63 16.59 -6.46
C ALA A 493 5.67 15.69 -5.76
N ALA A 494 5.98 14.53 -6.36
CA ALA A 494 7.14 13.74 -5.95
C ALA A 494 8.41 14.50 -6.36
N THR A 495 8.86 15.47 -5.56
CA THR A 495 10.15 16.12 -5.81
C THR A 495 11.29 15.22 -5.38
N ALA A 496 12.29 15.11 -6.25
CA ALA A 496 13.56 14.48 -5.92
C ALA A 496 14.29 15.31 -4.84
N ILE A 497 15.13 14.64 -4.05
CA ILE A 497 15.96 15.22 -2.99
C ILE A 497 16.65 16.49 -3.50
N GLY A 498 16.41 17.63 -2.83
CA GLY A 498 17.07 18.91 -3.10
C GLY A 498 16.27 19.93 -3.92
N GLN A 499 15.05 19.61 -4.36
CA GLN A 499 14.13 20.62 -4.88
C GLN A 499 13.06 20.91 -3.83
N GLU A 500 12.92 22.19 -3.43
CA GLU A 500 11.77 22.65 -2.66
C GLU A 500 10.50 22.18 -3.38
N GLY A 501 9.71 21.32 -2.73
CA GLY A 501 8.45 20.83 -3.27
C GLY A 501 7.56 22.00 -3.69
N ASP A 502 6.85 21.85 -4.82
CA ASP A 502 6.00 22.89 -5.40
C ASP A 502 5.14 23.54 -4.31
N ILE A 503 5.46 24.82 -4.05
CA ILE A 503 4.79 25.74 -3.11
C ILE A 503 3.26 25.78 -3.35
N GLN A 504 2.80 25.35 -4.52
CA GLN A 504 1.41 25.42 -5.00
C GLN A 504 0.40 24.51 -4.27
N HIS A 505 0.81 23.43 -3.58
CA HIS A 505 -0.13 22.56 -2.86
C HIS A 505 -0.46 23.01 -1.43
N ARG A 506 0.17 24.07 -0.92
CA ARG A 506 -0.03 24.55 0.45
C ARG A 506 -1.48 25.02 0.64
N GLY A 507 -2.17 24.40 1.61
CA GLY A 507 -3.51 24.80 2.03
C GLY A 507 -4.67 23.99 1.48
N VAL A 508 -4.49 23.16 0.44
CA VAL A 508 -5.58 22.31 -0.10
C VAL A 508 -6.16 21.40 0.97
N GLY A 509 -5.29 20.72 1.73
CA GLY A 509 -5.73 19.84 2.83
C GLY A 509 -6.51 20.57 3.91
N LYS A 510 -6.10 21.80 4.25
CA LYS A 510 -6.82 22.67 5.20
C LYS A 510 -8.21 23.00 4.68
N LYS A 511 -8.34 23.47 3.43
CA LYS A 511 -9.65 23.81 2.85
C LYS A 511 -10.59 22.62 2.75
N LEU A 512 -10.06 21.43 2.42
CA LEU A 512 -10.85 20.19 2.38
C LEU A 512 -11.35 19.79 3.79
N LEU A 513 -10.53 20.00 4.82
CA LEU A 513 -10.91 19.73 6.20
C LEU A 513 -11.94 20.75 6.71
N GLU A 514 -11.75 22.04 6.42
CA GLU A 514 -12.73 23.11 6.73
C GLU A 514 -14.08 22.86 6.04
N MET A 515 -14.06 22.39 4.79
CA MET A 515 -15.29 22.00 4.09
C MET A 515 -15.99 20.81 4.78
N ALA A 516 -15.23 19.83 5.26
CA ALA A 516 -15.81 18.71 6.01
C ALA A 516 -16.42 19.16 7.34
N GLU A 517 -15.76 20.07 8.06
CA GLU A 517 -16.27 20.70 9.28
C GLU A 517 -17.57 21.47 8.99
N SER A 518 -17.60 22.28 7.92
CA SER A 518 -18.80 23.03 7.51
C SER A 518 -19.99 22.11 7.19
N ILE A 519 -19.77 21.03 6.44
CA ILE A 519 -20.82 20.04 6.12
C ILE A 519 -21.35 19.39 7.41
N ALA A 520 -20.48 19.06 8.35
CA ALA A 520 -20.87 18.48 9.63
C ALA A 520 -21.73 19.47 10.46
N SER A 521 -21.27 20.71 10.66
CA SER A 521 -22.02 21.73 11.40
C SER A 521 -23.39 22.02 10.76
N GLN A 522 -23.46 22.15 9.43
CA GLN A 522 -24.72 22.35 8.70
C GLN A 522 -25.71 21.18 8.84
N ASN A 523 -25.23 19.98 9.16
CA ASN A 523 -26.06 18.80 9.44
C ASN A 523 -26.27 18.57 10.94
N ASN A 524 -26.02 19.58 11.80
CA ASN A 524 -26.18 19.54 13.25
C ASN A 524 -25.30 18.48 13.95
N TYR A 525 -24.12 18.22 13.41
CA TYR A 525 -23.07 17.48 14.10
C TYR A 525 -22.21 18.45 14.91
N GLU A 526 -21.81 18.04 16.10
CA GLU A 526 -21.12 18.88 17.10
C GLU A 526 -19.67 18.44 17.30
N LYS A 527 -19.28 17.27 16.76
CA LYS A 527 -17.95 16.70 16.96
C LYS A 527 -17.40 16.13 15.66
N MET A 528 -16.16 16.48 15.34
CA MET A 528 -15.37 15.82 14.31
C MET A 528 -14.48 14.75 14.92
N VAL A 529 -14.43 13.60 14.28
CA VAL A 529 -13.56 12.47 14.63
C VAL A 529 -12.72 12.11 13.41
N VAL A 530 -11.41 11.95 13.56
CA VAL A 530 -10.50 11.62 12.46
C VAL A 530 -9.72 10.35 12.79
N ILE A 531 -9.77 9.37 11.89
CA ILE A 531 -8.88 8.21 11.94
C ILE A 531 -7.52 8.56 11.34
N SER A 532 -6.65 9.10 12.18
CA SER A 532 -5.32 9.55 11.77
C SER A 532 -4.29 8.43 11.86
N GLY A 533 -3.42 8.31 10.86
CA GLY A 533 -2.16 7.58 11.01
C GLY A 533 -1.31 8.23 12.11
N ILE A 534 -0.53 7.42 12.81
CA ILE A 534 0.29 7.86 13.96
C ILE A 534 1.20 9.04 13.58
N GLY A 535 1.98 8.87 12.51
CA GLY A 535 2.93 9.87 12.01
C GLY A 535 2.32 11.15 11.44
N VAL A 536 0.99 11.26 11.39
CA VAL A 536 0.27 12.46 10.91
C VAL A 536 -0.65 13.09 11.96
N ARG A 537 -0.70 12.59 13.19
CA ARG A 537 -1.49 13.20 14.29
C ARG A 537 -1.12 14.67 14.54
N SER A 538 0.18 14.99 14.46
CA SER A 538 0.69 16.36 14.60
C SER A 538 0.21 17.33 13.51
N TYR A 539 -0.26 16.84 12.36
CA TYR A 539 -0.92 17.69 11.36
C TYR A 539 -2.27 18.20 11.87
N TYR A 540 -3.11 17.31 12.43
CA TYR A 540 -4.43 17.66 12.94
C TYR A 540 -4.35 18.51 14.22
N LYS A 541 -3.34 18.29 15.07
CA LYS A 541 -3.08 19.13 16.27
C LYS A 541 -2.95 20.62 15.91
N LYS A 542 -2.40 20.96 14.75
CA LYS A 542 -2.27 22.35 14.25
C LYS A 542 -3.61 23.02 13.90
N TYR A 543 -4.66 22.24 13.72
CA TYR A 543 -6.00 22.72 13.34
C TYR A 543 -7.01 22.58 14.48
N GLY A 544 -6.53 22.47 15.73
CA GLY A 544 -7.38 22.42 16.93
C GLY A 544 -7.91 21.04 17.29
N TYR A 545 -7.42 19.97 16.66
CA TYR A 545 -7.78 18.61 17.05
C TYR A 545 -6.92 18.12 18.22
N ALA A 546 -7.55 17.49 19.20
CA ALA A 546 -6.89 16.80 20.31
C ALA A 546 -6.98 15.28 20.14
N GLN A 547 -6.10 14.52 20.78
CA GLN A 547 -6.18 13.07 20.76
C GLN A 547 -7.23 12.58 21.76
N GLU A 548 -8.14 11.70 21.32
CA GLU A 548 -9.11 11.00 22.18
C GLU A 548 -9.16 9.53 21.76
N GLY A 549 -8.63 8.65 22.62
CA GLY A 549 -8.45 7.24 22.28
C GLY A 549 -7.57 7.06 21.02
N PRO A 550 -8.01 6.27 20.02
CA PRO A 550 -7.26 6.08 18.78
C PRO A 550 -7.42 7.23 17.77
N TYR A 551 -8.31 8.20 18.03
CA TYR A 551 -8.70 9.23 17.07
C TYR A 551 -8.09 10.61 17.39
N MET A 552 -8.15 11.50 16.39
CA MET A 552 -8.02 12.94 16.59
C MET A 552 -9.42 13.56 16.53
N VAL A 553 -9.80 14.35 17.54
CA VAL A 553 -11.15 14.90 17.69
C VAL A 553 -11.14 16.42 17.81
N LYS A 554 -12.20 17.07 17.36
CA LYS A 554 -12.43 18.52 17.50
C LYS A 554 -13.91 18.76 17.76
N GLN A 555 -14.24 19.61 18.72
CA GLN A 555 -15.62 20.09 18.89
C GLN A 555 -15.88 21.17 17.85
N LEU A 556 -17.07 21.11 17.25
CA LEU A 556 -17.56 22.11 16.31
C LEU A 556 -18.33 23.17 17.09
N GLU A 557 -18.15 24.42 16.69
CA GLU A 557 -18.90 25.58 17.20
C GLU A 557 -20.22 25.77 16.44
#